data_AF-A0A496WMK5-F1
#
_entry.id   AF-A0A496WMK5-F1
#
_cell.length_a   1.000
_cell.length_b   1.000
_cell.length_c   1.000
_cell.angle_alpha   90.00
_cell.angle_beta   90.00
_cell.angle_gamma   90.00
#
_symmetry.space_group_name_H-M   'P 1'
#
loop_
_entity.id
_entity.type
_entity.pdbx_description
1 polymer ?
#
loop_
_entity_poly.entity_id
_entity_poly.type
_entity_poly.pdbx_seq_one_letter_code
_entity_poly.pdbx_strand_id
1 'polypeptide(L)'
;MPHDQFKTESKLTHWVNRHTLLAGLVGVFIGAAAVLVLTSARAQICKWVDENGVAHYAQTCPEGVEAERVEISKSPQPSAAASKKAIPYAGRDPDTNARSLSLEKLGSRLEKTKSRYLQTTSAMVRSDDSSLGGQFIIRLNASSRLKPGNVVEARFPDPAHPGEASFESILYEGFSPIIRIASRSARGFKCWNYHVVLSIFSDETKTTLLGTHEQLVQSRFDLTDVRNEKQFTEATSGGGNCPRSRRPKRISKPMSPRQLDDECERARERLLKPEREALIKRCISQENKDPEWCETYYRSYGDARRHGETMLPPRYWDIPECVEAREARKQNN
;
A
#
# COMPACT_ATOMS: atom_id res chain seq x y z
N MET A 1 -21.26 -6.95 91.30
CA MET A 1 -19.98 -7.60 91.68
C MET A 1 -19.27 -8.04 90.40
N PRO A 2 -17.94 -7.93 90.32
CA PRO A 2 -17.30 -6.79 89.63
C PRO A 2 -16.25 -7.17 88.56
N HIS A 3 -15.64 -6.12 87.96
CA HIS A 3 -14.35 -6.08 87.23
C HIS A 3 -14.33 -6.73 85.82
N ASP A 4 -13.84 -6.11 84.74
CA ASP A 4 -12.71 -5.19 84.62
C ASP A 4 -12.86 -4.18 83.46
N GLN A 5 -12.49 -2.93 83.75
CA GLN A 5 -12.01 -1.94 82.79
C GLN A 5 -10.51 -2.16 82.57
N PHE A 6 -9.99 -2.13 81.34
CA PHE A 6 -8.63 -1.59 81.10
C PHE A 6 -8.36 -1.22 79.63
N LYS A 7 -7.98 0.06 79.44
CA LYS A 7 -6.99 0.64 78.51
C LYS A 7 -7.04 0.29 77.02
N THR A 8 -7.47 1.27 76.22
CA THR A 8 -6.93 1.51 74.87
C THR A 8 -6.85 3.01 74.56
N GLU A 9 -5.93 3.71 75.24
CA GLU A 9 -5.38 4.96 74.74
C GLU A 9 -3.88 4.74 74.46
N SER A 10 -3.36 5.31 73.37
CA SER A 10 -1.96 5.28 72.87
C SER A 10 -1.70 4.46 71.59
N LYS A 11 -2.39 4.79 70.48
CA LYS A 11 -1.92 4.41 69.12
C LYS A 11 -2.11 5.49 68.03
N LEU A 12 -2.38 6.74 68.40
CA LEU A 12 -2.70 7.79 67.40
C LEU A 12 -1.61 8.83 67.12
N THR A 13 -0.48 8.82 67.83
CA THR A 13 0.57 9.84 67.66
C THR A 13 1.76 9.42 66.79
N HIS A 14 1.87 8.14 66.41
CA HIS A 14 3.01 7.67 65.59
C HIS A 14 2.78 7.68 64.07
N TRP A 15 1.55 7.94 63.59
CA TRP A 15 1.24 7.89 62.16
C TRP A 15 1.45 9.24 61.43
N VAL A 16 1.37 10.37 62.15
CA VAL A 16 1.45 11.70 61.53
C VAL A 16 2.90 12.10 61.15
N ASN A 17 3.92 11.58 61.84
CA ASN A 17 5.32 11.96 61.57
C ASN A 17 6.01 11.21 60.41
N ARG A 18 5.40 10.17 59.84
CA ARG A 18 5.97 9.45 58.69
C ARG A 18 5.62 10.06 57.35
N HIS A 19 4.54 10.82 57.25
CA HIS A 19 4.09 11.42 55.99
C HIS A 19 4.82 12.72 55.63
N THR A 20 5.33 13.47 56.62
CA THR A 20 6.07 14.73 56.40
C THR A 20 7.50 14.50 55.90
N LEU A 21 8.15 13.41 56.29
CA LEU A 21 9.52 13.08 55.84
C LEU A 21 9.57 12.50 54.41
N LEU A 22 8.52 11.78 53.99
CA LEU A 22 8.42 11.22 52.63
C LEU A 22 8.08 12.30 51.57
N ALA A 23 7.29 13.32 51.93
CA ALA A 23 6.97 14.42 51.03
C ALA A 23 8.20 15.31 50.71
N GLY A 24 9.11 15.50 51.67
CA GLY A 24 10.33 16.28 51.48
C GLY A 24 11.34 15.62 50.52
N LEU A 25 11.51 14.30 50.60
CA LEU A 25 12.44 13.56 49.72
C LEU A 25 11.95 13.49 48.26
N VAL A 26 10.65 13.32 48.03
CA VAL A 26 10.09 13.31 46.66
C VAL A 26 10.24 14.68 45.99
N GLY A 27 10.10 15.79 46.72
CA GLY A 27 10.31 17.14 46.19
C GLY A 27 11.75 17.39 45.72
N VAL A 28 12.74 16.88 46.45
CA VAL A 28 14.17 17.02 46.09
C VAL A 28 14.52 16.17 44.85
N PHE A 29 13.98 14.96 44.72
CA PHE A 29 14.20 14.13 43.53
C PHE A 29 13.50 14.69 42.28
N ILE A 30 12.32 15.28 42.39
CA ILE A 30 11.64 15.94 41.25
C ILE A 30 12.36 17.23 40.84
N GLY A 31 12.85 18.01 41.81
CA GLY A 31 13.66 19.21 41.54
C GLY A 31 15.00 18.91 40.86
N ALA A 32 15.70 17.85 41.29
CA ALA A 32 16.96 17.43 40.68
C ALA A 32 16.78 16.84 39.27
N ALA A 33 15.68 16.13 39.02
CA ALA A 33 15.36 15.63 37.69
C ALA A 33 15.02 16.77 36.69
N ALA A 34 14.39 17.86 37.15
CA ALA A 34 14.07 19.00 36.29
C ALA A 34 15.31 19.80 35.84
N VAL A 35 16.39 19.82 36.64
CA VAL A 35 17.64 20.52 36.28
C VAL A 35 18.50 19.70 35.30
N LEU A 36 18.38 18.37 35.28
CA LEU A 36 19.14 17.50 34.38
C LEU A 36 18.59 17.40 32.94
N VAL A 37 17.39 17.92 32.66
CA VAL A 37 16.76 17.83 31.32
C VAL A 37 17.08 19.05 30.42
N LEU A 38 17.76 20.08 30.93
CA LEU A 38 18.07 21.30 30.17
C LEU A 38 19.46 21.31 29.50
N THR A 39 20.27 20.26 29.65
CA THR A 39 21.46 20.06 28.81
C THR A 39 21.04 19.45 27.47
N SER A 40 20.30 20.23 26.68
CA SER A 40 20.06 19.91 25.28
C SER A 40 21.41 19.69 24.60
N ALA A 41 21.72 18.44 24.27
CA ALA A 41 22.90 18.07 23.51
C ALA A 41 22.87 18.84 22.20
N ARG A 42 23.66 19.91 22.11
CA ARG A 42 23.88 20.62 20.85
C ARG A 42 24.68 19.66 19.98
N ALA A 43 24.00 19.02 19.02
CA ALA A 43 24.64 18.14 18.07
C ALA A 43 25.66 18.97 17.26
N GLN A 44 26.93 18.87 17.61
CA GLN A 44 28.02 19.42 16.82
C GLN A 44 28.26 18.46 15.65
N ILE A 45 28.23 18.97 14.42
CA ILE A 45 28.56 18.19 13.22
C ILE A 45 29.86 18.76 12.66
N CYS A 46 30.80 17.89 12.32
CA CYS A 46 32.04 18.23 11.65
C CYS A 46 31.76 18.41 10.15
N LYS A 47 32.20 19.54 9.59
CA LYS A 47 32.18 19.83 8.16
C LYS A 47 33.63 19.91 7.67
N TRP A 48 33.95 19.24 6.56
CA TRP A 48 35.24 19.42 5.89
C TRP A 48 35.06 19.42 4.39
N VAL A 49 36.05 19.92 3.67
CA VAL A 49 36.09 19.91 2.20
C VAL A 49 37.25 19.02 1.78
N ASP A 50 36.99 18.06 0.90
CA ASP A 50 38.03 17.17 0.39
C ASP A 50 38.86 17.82 -0.74
N GLU A 51 39.85 17.08 -1.25
CA GLU A 51 40.74 17.53 -2.33
C GLU A 51 40.00 17.85 -3.65
N ASN A 52 38.77 17.36 -3.81
CA ASN A 52 37.93 17.61 -4.99
C ASN A 52 36.97 18.80 -4.79
N GLY A 53 37.03 19.48 -3.64
CA GLY A 53 36.13 20.58 -3.31
C GLY A 53 34.75 20.15 -2.83
N VAL A 54 34.54 18.86 -2.48
CA VAL A 54 33.25 18.36 -2.00
C VAL A 54 33.15 18.53 -0.49
N ALA A 55 32.04 19.13 -0.03
CA ALA A 55 31.76 19.29 1.38
C ALA A 55 31.14 18.01 1.98
N HIS A 56 31.74 17.51 3.06
CA HIS A 56 31.28 16.35 3.82
C HIS A 56 30.84 16.77 5.23
N TYR A 57 29.93 16.00 5.83
CA TYR A 57 29.39 16.24 7.16
C TYR A 57 29.34 14.93 7.97
N ALA A 58 29.87 14.91 9.19
CA ALA A 58 29.83 13.74 10.07
C ALA A 58 29.71 14.11 11.56
N GLN A 59 29.15 13.20 12.37
CA GLN A 59 29.07 13.39 13.83
C GLN A 59 30.45 13.36 14.51
N THR A 60 31.39 12.61 13.93
CA THR A 60 32.78 12.51 14.41
C THR A 60 33.71 13.02 13.33
N CYS A 61 34.64 13.92 13.69
CA CYS A 61 35.60 14.47 12.74
C CYS A 61 36.62 13.38 12.35
N PRO A 62 36.93 13.19 11.06
CA PRO A 62 38.00 12.29 10.64
C PRO A 62 39.36 12.81 11.14
N GLU A 63 40.25 11.89 11.54
CA GLU A 63 41.62 12.25 11.94
C GLU A 63 42.44 12.71 10.72
N GLY A 64 43.26 13.75 10.91
CA GLY A 64 44.18 14.23 9.87
C GLY A 64 43.56 15.14 8.80
N VAL A 65 42.29 15.53 8.94
CA VAL A 65 41.62 16.46 8.03
C VAL A 65 41.25 17.73 8.77
N GLU A 66 41.49 18.90 8.17
CA GLU A 66 40.98 20.17 8.70
C GLU A 66 39.46 20.19 8.62
N ALA A 67 38.81 19.95 9.76
CA ALA A 67 37.36 19.95 9.89
C ALA A 67 36.89 21.13 10.76
N GLU A 68 35.89 21.85 10.27
CA GLU A 68 35.20 22.92 10.98
C GLU A 68 34.02 22.33 11.77
N ARG A 69 33.93 22.58 13.08
CA ARG A 69 32.75 22.23 13.86
C ARG A 69 31.66 23.26 13.63
N VAL A 70 30.58 22.86 12.98
CA VAL A 70 29.45 23.74 12.69
C VAL A 70 28.37 23.50 13.74
N GLU A 71 28.04 24.55 14.50
CA GLU A 71 26.92 24.52 15.44
C GLU A 71 25.61 24.70 14.67
N ILE A 72 24.78 23.65 14.63
CA ILE A 72 23.48 23.71 13.96
C ILE A 72 22.52 24.47 14.88
N SER A 73 22.54 25.81 14.76
CA SER A 73 21.72 26.72 15.55
C SER A 73 20.20 26.50 15.37
N LYS A 74 19.79 25.96 14.22
CA LYS A 74 18.42 25.53 13.95
C LYS A 74 18.49 24.25 13.14
N SER A 75 17.90 23.17 13.68
CA SER A 75 17.65 21.95 12.89
C SER A 75 17.01 22.40 11.57
N PRO A 76 17.57 22.02 10.40
CA PRO A 76 17.03 22.46 9.12
C PRO A 76 15.56 22.07 9.09
N GLN A 77 14.69 23.07 9.23
CA GLN A 77 13.26 22.87 9.09
C GLN A 77 13.11 22.30 7.68
N PRO A 78 12.56 21.08 7.50
CA PRO A 78 12.37 20.51 6.19
C PRO A 78 11.68 21.57 5.34
N SER A 79 12.36 22.01 4.28
CA SER A 79 11.96 23.18 3.51
C SER A 79 10.49 23.04 3.12
N ALA A 80 9.63 23.87 3.73
CA ALA A 80 8.20 23.89 3.47
C ALA A 80 7.90 24.23 1.99
N ALA A 81 8.90 24.70 1.24
CA ALA A 81 8.80 25.00 -0.19
C ALA A 81 8.92 23.77 -1.09
N ALA A 82 9.31 22.59 -0.57
CA ALA A 82 9.28 21.34 -1.34
C ALA A 82 7.98 20.56 -1.07
N SER A 83 6.84 21.24 -1.08
CA SER A 83 5.56 20.60 -1.37
C SER A 83 5.59 20.17 -2.84
N LYS A 84 6.32 19.09 -3.11
CA LYS A 84 6.41 18.46 -4.43
C LYS A 84 4.98 18.12 -4.82
N LYS A 85 4.51 18.63 -5.96
CA LYS A 85 3.27 18.16 -6.60
C LYS A 85 3.34 16.63 -6.62
N ALA A 86 2.59 15.98 -5.73
CA ALA A 86 2.55 14.53 -5.68
C ALA A 86 2.08 14.08 -7.07
N ILE A 87 2.85 13.17 -7.69
CA ILE A 87 2.41 12.53 -8.93
C ILE A 87 1.03 11.92 -8.61
N PRO A 88 -0.05 12.27 -9.34
CA PRO A 88 -1.38 11.77 -9.04
C PRO A 88 -1.38 10.25 -9.00
N TYR A 89 -1.98 9.66 -7.97
CA TYR A 89 -2.18 8.22 -7.89
C TYR A 89 -3.24 7.84 -8.93
N ALA A 90 -2.87 6.96 -9.87
CA ALA A 90 -3.74 6.54 -10.98
C ALA A 90 -4.38 5.15 -10.75
N GLY A 91 -4.24 4.59 -9.55
CA GLY A 91 -4.84 3.29 -9.23
C GLY A 91 -6.37 3.37 -9.14
N ARG A 92 -7.04 2.28 -9.50
CA ARG A 92 -8.49 2.13 -9.32
C ARG A 92 -8.75 1.56 -7.93
N ASP A 93 -8.86 2.45 -6.96
CA ASP A 93 -9.22 2.06 -5.61
C ASP A 93 -10.68 1.64 -5.51
N PRO A 94 -11.03 0.71 -4.61
CA PRO A 94 -12.43 0.47 -4.28
C PRO A 94 -13.05 1.76 -3.76
N ASP A 95 -14.24 2.12 -4.25
CA ASP A 95 -15.08 3.14 -3.61
C ASP A 95 -15.25 2.77 -2.12
N THR A 96 -15.22 3.77 -1.22
CA THR A 96 -15.47 3.57 0.22
C THR A 96 -16.78 2.84 0.46
N ASN A 97 -17.74 3.01 -0.44
CA ASN A 97 -19.07 2.39 -0.39
C ASN A 97 -19.15 1.07 -1.19
N ALA A 98 -18.11 0.69 -1.93
CA ALA A 98 -18.09 -0.58 -2.67
C ALA A 98 -18.23 -1.75 -1.70
N ARG A 99 -19.11 -2.69 -2.01
CA ARG A 99 -19.22 -3.95 -1.25
C ARG A 99 -18.03 -4.84 -1.57
N SER A 100 -17.54 -5.58 -0.59
CA SER A 100 -16.53 -6.62 -0.80
C SER A 100 -16.84 -7.53 -1.99
N LEU A 101 -15.82 -7.81 -2.81
CA LEU A 101 -15.94 -8.77 -3.90
C LEU A 101 -16.19 -10.16 -3.33
N SER A 102 -16.94 -10.95 -4.10
CA SER A 102 -17.06 -12.36 -3.78
C SER A 102 -15.76 -13.09 -4.08
N LEU A 103 -15.54 -14.23 -3.42
CA LEU A 103 -14.33 -15.05 -3.66
C LEU A 103 -14.16 -15.43 -5.14
N GLU A 104 -15.27 -15.65 -5.86
CA GLU A 104 -15.26 -15.95 -7.29
C GLU A 104 -14.86 -14.72 -8.12
N LYS A 105 -15.36 -13.53 -7.76
CA LYS A 105 -15.01 -12.27 -8.42
C LYS A 105 -13.58 -11.82 -8.14
N LEU A 106 -13.00 -12.22 -7.01
CA LEU A 106 -11.59 -11.99 -6.73
C LEU A 106 -10.68 -12.72 -7.72
N GLY A 107 -11.15 -13.87 -8.25
CA GLY A 107 -10.42 -14.69 -9.18
C GLY A 107 -9.36 -15.57 -8.51
N SER A 108 -8.51 -16.18 -9.33
CA SER A 108 -7.37 -16.95 -8.85
C SER A 108 -6.33 -16.06 -8.18
N ARG A 109 -5.31 -16.69 -7.59
CA ARG A 109 -4.15 -15.98 -7.06
C ARG A 109 -3.51 -15.17 -8.19
N LEU A 110 -3.25 -13.89 -7.91
CA LEU A 110 -2.69 -12.95 -8.88
C LEU A 110 -1.30 -13.40 -9.34
N GLU A 111 -1.02 -13.15 -10.61
CA GLU A 111 0.27 -13.44 -11.20
C GLU A 111 1.35 -12.47 -10.70
N LYS A 112 2.59 -12.95 -10.77
CA LYS A 112 3.78 -12.15 -10.46
C LYS A 112 4.05 -11.20 -11.63
N THR A 113 4.15 -9.91 -11.34
CA THR A 113 4.47 -8.92 -12.37
C THR A 113 5.98 -8.70 -12.49
N LYS A 114 6.42 -8.21 -13.66
CA LYS A 114 7.81 -7.85 -13.94
C LYS A 114 7.87 -6.52 -14.67
N SER A 115 8.79 -5.67 -14.27
CA SER A 115 9.12 -4.40 -14.93
C SER A 115 10.60 -4.38 -15.34
N ARG A 116 11.05 -3.24 -15.87
CA ARG A 116 12.46 -2.99 -16.18
C ARG A 116 13.37 -3.07 -14.95
N TYR A 117 12.88 -2.66 -13.77
CA TYR A 117 13.69 -2.50 -12.56
C TYR A 117 13.41 -3.55 -11.48
N LEU A 118 12.17 -4.03 -11.41
CA LEU A 118 11.66 -4.84 -10.31
C LEU A 118 10.87 -6.05 -10.84
N GLN A 119 10.95 -7.17 -10.12
CA GLN A 119 10.10 -8.34 -10.31
C GLN A 119 9.41 -8.69 -9.00
N THR A 120 8.09 -8.76 -8.99
CA THR A 120 7.36 -9.19 -7.80
C THR A 120 7.55 -10.69 -7.57
N THR A 121 8.04 -11.05 -6.39
CA THR A 121 8.16 -12.45 -5.96
C THR A 121 7.01 -12.88 -5.07
N SER A 122 6.44 -11.94 -4.31
CA SER A 122 5.26 -12.14 -3.48
C SER A 122 4.52 -10.82 -3.25
N ALA A 123 3.19 -10.87 -3.24
CA ALA A 123 2.34 -9.76 -2.86
C ALA A 123 1.14 -10.31 -2.10
N MET A 124 0.90 -9.82 -0.88
CA MET A 124 -0.18 -10.30 -0.02
C MET A 124 -0.65 -9.21 0.94
N VAL A 125 -1.83 -9.39 1.52
CA VAL A 125 -2.25 -8.68 2.73
C VAL A 125 -2.01 -9.62 3.91
N ARG A 126 -1.29 -9.13 4.92
CA ARG A 126 -1.06 -9.83 6.20
C ARG A 126 -1.95 -9.19 7.26
N SER A 127 -2.60 -10.00 8.08
CA SER A 127 -3.30 -9.54 9.28
C SER A 127 -2.30 -8.97 10.30
N ASP A 128 -2.72 -7.93 11.03
CA ASP A 128 -2.00 -7.39 12.17
C ASP A 128 -2.92 -7.38 13.39
N ASP A 129 -2.77 -8.43 14.20
CA ASP A 129 -3.58 -8.69 15.39
C ASP A 129 -3.51 -7.52 16.40
N SER A 130 -2.37 -6.84 16.48
CA SER A 130 -2.15 -5.74 17.44
C SER A 130 -3.04 -4.53 17.17
N SER A 131 -3.35 -4.26 15.90
CA SER A 131 -4.18 -3.13 15.47
C SER A 131 -5.59 -3.56 15.06
N LEU A 132 -5.86 -4.88 15.04
CA LEU A 132 -7.02 -5.50 14.39
C LEU A 132 -7.14 -5.02 12.93
N GLY A 133 -6.00 -4.88 12.26
CA GLY A 133 -5.88 -4.31 10.91
C GLY A 133 -5.24 -5.28 9.91
N GLY A 134 -4.95 -4.75 8.73
CA GLY A 134 -4.17 -5.43 7.71
C GLY A 134 -2.99 -4.59 7.26
N GLN A 135 -1.98 -5.23 6.70
CA GLN A 135 -0.80 -4.61 6.14
C GLN A 135 -0.55 -5.22 4.76
N PHE A 136 -0.36 -4.38 3.74
CA PHE A 136 0.16 -4.84 2.46
C PHE A 136 1.61 -5.25 2.63
N ILE A 137 2.00 -6.41 2.09
CA ILE A 137 3.39 -6.86 2.06
C ILE A 137 3.75 -7.24 0.64
N ILE A 138 4.76 -6.57 0.11
CA ILE A 138 5.31 -6.85 -1.22
C ILE A 138 6.78 -7.24 -1.06
N ARG A 139 7.15 -8.35 -1.70
CA ARG A 139 8.54 -8.79 -1.87
C ARG A 139 8.90 -8.71 -3.34
N LEU A 140 10.03 -8.10 -3.62
CA LEU A 140 10.50 -7.79 -4.96
C LEU A 140 11.93 -8.29 -5.12
N ASN A 141 12.29 -8.69 -6.32
CA ASN A 141 13.67 -8.80 -6.74
C ASN A 141 14.05 -7.55 -7.55
N ALA A 142 15.11 -6.88 -7.13
CA ALA A 142 15.75 -5.82 -7.89
C ALA A 142 16.52 -6.42 -9.07
N SER A 143 16.38 -5.79 -10.23
CA SER A 143 17.23 -6.08 -11.39
C SER A 143 18.60 -5.41 -11.24
N SER A 144 19.60 -5.86 -12.00
CA SER A 144 20.92 -5.21 -12.09
C SER A 144 20.91 -3.78 -12.61
N ARG A 145 19.75 -3.29 -13.11
CA ARG A 145 19.58 -1.90 -13.55
C ARG A 145 19.33 -0.93 -12.40
N LEU A 146 18.91 -1.44 -11.23
CA LEU A 146 18.75 -0.64 -10.02
C LEU A 146 20.12 -0.50 -9.36
N LYS A 147 20.60 0.74 -9.24
CA LYS A 147 21.92 1.06 -8.70
C LYS A 147 21.81 1.45 -7.21
N PRO A 148 22.87 1.24 -6.41
CA PRO A 148 22.95 1.81 -5.07
C PRO A 148 22.62 3.31 -5.10
N GLY A 149 21.83 3.77 -4.14
CA GLY A 149 21.37 5.17 -4.06
C GLY A 149 20.05 5.43 -4.79
N ASN A 150 19.57 4.53 -5.67
CA ASN A 150 18.21 4.66 -6.19
C ASN A 150 17.18 4.50 -5.07
N VAL A 151 16.04 5.18 -5.20
CA VAL A 151 14.97 5.13 -4.21
C VAL A 151 13.74 4.46 -4.80
N VAL A 152 13.14 3.55 -4.04
CA VAL A 152 11.85 2.94 -4.37
C VAL A 152 10.79 3.52 -3.44
N GLU A 153 9.81 4.21 -4.01
CA GLU A 153 8.63 4.70 -3.29
C GLU A 153 7.44 3.80 -3.63
N ALA A 154 6.89 3.11 -2.63
CA ALA A 154 5.64 2.39 -2.77
C ALA A 154 4.47 3.28 -2.36
N ARG A 155 3.40 3.22 -3.15
CA ARG A 155 2.12 3.86 -2.88
C ARG A 155 1.07 2.79 -2.73
N PHE A 156 0.67 2.59 -1.48
CA PHE A 156 -0.40 1.68 -1.15
C PHE A 156 -1.71 2.47 -1.08
N PRO A 157 -2.80 1.94 -1.63
CA PRO A 157 -4.09 2.56 -1.43
C PRO A 157 -4.46 2.50 0.06
N ASP A 158 -5.10 3.55 0.58
CA ASP A 158 -5.64 3.52 1.93
C ASP A 158 -7.02 2.82 1.90
N PRO A 159 -7.16 1.62 2.52
CA PRO A 159 -8.45 0.93 2.56
C PRO A 159 -9.52 1.69 3.35
N ALA A 160 -9.12 2.60 4.25
CA ALA A 160 -10.04 3.47 4.98
C ALA A 160 -10.39 4.74 4.21
N HIS A 161 -9.47 5.26 3.38
CA HIS A 161 -9.63 6.49 2.60
C HIS A 161 -9.21 6.29 1.11
N PRO A 162 -10.03 5.60 0.31
CA PRO A 162 -9.85 5.45 -1.14
C PRO A 162 -9.51 6.76 -1.84
N GLY A 163 -8.46 6.73 -2.67
CA GLY A 163 -7.92 7.92 -3.33
C GLY A 163 -6.83 8.64 -2.52
N GLU A 164 -6.67 8.33 -1.23
CA GLU A 164 -5.47 8.67 -0.47
C GLU A 164 -4.49 7.50 -0.53
N ALA A 165 -3.23 7.80 -0.85
CA ALA A 165 -2.17 6.82 -0.84
C ALA A 165 -1.36 6.96 0.45
N SER A 166 -1.06 5.83 1.09
CA SER A 166 0.01 5.79 2.08
C SER A 166 1.36 5.59 1.37
N PHE A 167 2.34 6.41 1.75
CA PHE A 167 3.65 6.45 1.12
C PHE A 167 4.69 5.80 2.01
N GLU A 168 5.43 4.86 1.44
CA GLU A 168 6.65 4.31 2.06
C GLU A 168 7.78 4.38 1.07
N SER A 169 8.93 4.90 1.52
CA SER A 169 10.13 5.03 0.70
C SER A 169 11.25 4.22 1.29
N ILE A 170 11.94 3.47 0.45
CA ILE A 170 13.09 2.67 0.82
C ILE A 170 14.25 3.07 -0.10
N LEU A 171 15.36 3.45 0.52
CA LEU A 171 16.63 3.61 -0.18
C LEU A 171 17.15 2.22 -0.56
N TYR A 172 17.47 2.04 -1.84
CA TYR A 172 18.10 0.82 -2.30
C TYR A 172 19.61 0.90 -2.05
N GLU A 173 20.08 0.13 -1.08
CA GLU A 173 21.50 0.10 -0.70
C GLU A 173 22.35 -0.79 -1.63
N GLY A 174 21.76 -1.50 -2.59
CA GLY A 174 22.50 -2.34 -3.53
C GLY A 174 22.97 -3.71 -3.00
N PHE A 175 23.07 -3.87 -1.68
CA PHE A 175 23.59 -5.12 -1.09
C PHE A 175 22.58 -6.27 -1.07
N SER A 176 21.27 -5.99 -1.07
CA SER A 176 20.23 -7.02 -1.14
C SER A 176 19.53 -6.97 -2.49
N PRO A 177 19.46 -8.08 -3.25
CA PRO A 177 18.59 -8.15 -4.43
C PRO A 177 17.11 -8.20 -4.02
N ILE A 178 16.79 -8.49 -2.75
CA ILE A 178 15.42 -8.63 -2.28
C ILE A 178 15.00 -7.36 -1.54
N ILE A 179 13.94 -6.73 -2.03
CA ILE A 179 13.31 -5.57 -1.40
C ILE A 179 12.00 -6.03 -0.76
N ARG A 180 11.80 -5.74 0.52
CA ARG A 180 10.55 -5.98 1.24
C ARG A 180 9.95 -4.63 1.64
N ILE A 181 8.74 -4.37 1.19
CA ILE A 181 7.98 -3.16 1.50
C ILE A 181 6.70 -3.58 2.20
N ALA A 182 6.32 -2.89 3.27
CA ALA A 182 5.18 -3.27 4.07
C ALA A 182 4.44 -2.05 4.61
N SER A 183 3.24 -1.79 4.10
CA SER A 183 2.45 -0.59 4.41
C SER A 183 2.25 -0.38 5.91
N ARG A 184 1.79 0.79 6.34
CA ARG A 184 1.20 0.90 7.68
C ARG A 184 0.01 -0.04 7.82
N SER A 185 -0.25 -0.47 9.05
CA SER A 185 -1.48 -1.22 9.32
C SER A 185 -2.67 -0.28 9.18
N ALA A 186 -3.71 -0.75 8.50
CA ALA A 186 -4.96 -0.02 8.31
C ALA A 186 -6.16 -0.91 8.62
N ARG A 187 -7.23 -0.28 9.09
CA ARG A 187 -8.57 -0.88 9.15
C ARG A 187 -9.28 -0.63 7.83
N GLY A 188 -10.36 -1.36 7.56
CA GLY A 188 -11.16 -1.14 6.35
C GLY A 188 -10.71 -1.93 5.12
N PHE A 189 -9.78 -2.88 5.26
CA PHE A 189 -9.53 -3.86 4.21
C PHE A 189 -10.83 -4.57 3.86
N LYS A 190 -11.24 -4.49 2.60
CA LYS A 190 -12.28 -5.32 2.00
C LYS A 190 -11.66 -6.44 1.20
N CYS A 191 -12.48 -7.44 0.89
CA CYS A 191 -12.15 -8.44 -0.12
C CYS A 191 -12.08 -7.77 -1.49
N TRP A 192 -10.86 -7.48 -1.94
CA TRP A 192 -10.62 -6.69 -3.14
C TRP A 192 -9.26 -6.99 -3.77
N ASN A 193 -9.08 -6.55 -5.02
CA ASN A 193 -7.78 -6.51 -5.71
C ASN A 193 -7.28 -5.06 -5.70
N TYR A 194 -6.36 -4.75 -4.79
CA TYR A 194 -5.80 -3.41 -4.60
C TYR A 194 -4.65 -3.16 -5.57
N HIS A 195 -4.54 -1.96 -6.12
CA HIS A 195 -3.46 -1.61 -7.04
C HIS A 195 -2.33 -0.89 -6.29
N VAL A 196 -1.15 -1.49 -6.24
CA VAL A 196 0.02 -0.86 -5.61
C VAL A 196 0.97 -0.41 -6.69
N VAL A 197 1.36 0.87 -6.62
CA VAL A 197 2.28 1.49 -7.58
C VAL A 197 3.60 1.76 -6.89
N LEU A 198 4.69 1.26 -7.49
CA LEU A 198 6.04 1.51 -7.04
C LEU A 198 6.73 2.43 -8.05
N SER A 199 7.24 3.56 -7.57
CA SER A 199 8.00 4.53 -8.36
C SER A 199 9.48 4.40 -8.03
N ILE A 200 10.32 4.30 -9.05
CA ILE A 200 11.77 4.18 -8.91
C ILE A 200 12.41 5.51 -9.28
N PHE A 201 13.14 6.12 -8.35
CA PHE A 201 13.83 7.39 -8.54
C PHE A 201 15.35 7.21 -8.57
N SER A 202 16.04 8.16 -9.21
CA SER A 202 17.50 8.18 -9.29
C SER A 202 18.17 8.24 -7.92
N ASP A 203 17.56 8.98 -6.99
CA ASP A 203 18.12 9.34 -5.69
C ASP A 203 17.02 9.79 -4.71
N GLU A 204 17.41 10.12 -3.48
CA GLU A 204 16.55 10.57 -2.39
C GLU A 204 15.84 11.90 -2.64
N THR A 205 16.33 12.71 -3.58
CA THR A 205 15.65 13.95 -3.96
C THR A 205 14.37 13.64 -4.73
N LYS A 206 14.15 12.41 -5.22
CA LYS A 206 12.95 11.99 -5.97
C LYS A 206 12.60 12.94 -7.13
N THR A 207 13.61 13.58 -7.71
CA THR A 207 13.42 14.55 -8.81
C THR A 207 13.35 13.86 -10.17
N THR A 208 14.09 12.78 -10.35
CA THR A 208 14.15 12.03 -11.62
C THR A 208 13.51 10.65 -11.46
N LEU A 209 12.34 10.46 -12.09
CA LEU A 209 11.66 9.16 -12.15
C LEU A 209 12.33 8.27 -13.21
N LEU A 210 12.91 7.16 -12.79
CA LEU A 210 13.54 6.15 -13.66
C LEU A 210 12.51 5.19 -14.27
N GLY A 211 11.45 4.87 -13.53
CA GLY A 211 10.39 3.99 -14.00
C GLY A 211 9.36 3.67 -12.93
N THR A 212 8.35 2.90 -13.32
CA THR A 212 7.29 2.42 -12.44
C THR A 212 7.15 0.90 -12.48
N HIS A 213 6.62 0.33 -11.41
CA HIS A 213 6.23 -1.07 -11.30
C HIS A 213 4.85 -1.15 -10.64
N GLU A 214 3.91 -1.81 -11.30
CA GLU A 214 2.54 -1.95 -10.81
C GLU A 214 2.30 -3.38 -10.35
N GLN A 215 1.67 -3.55 -9.19
CA GLN A 215 1.34 -4.84 -8.63
C GLN A 215 -0.07 -4.83 -8.05
N LEU A 216 -0.89 -5.80 -8.45
CA LEU A 216 -2.17 -6.05 -7.79
C LEU A 216 -1.93 -6.86 -6.51
N VAL A 217 -2.57 -6.48 -5.41
CA VAL A 217 -2.54 -7.20 -4.14
C VAL A 217 -3.95 -7.63 -3.79
N GLN A 218 -4.19 -8.94 -3.74
CA GLN A 218 -5.49 -9.51 -3.42
C GLN A 218 -5.63 -9.60 -1.89
N SER A 219 -6.59 -8.87 -1.33
CA SER A 219 -7.05 -9.13 0.04
C SER A 219 -8.13 -10.18 0.02
N ARG A 220 -8.03 -11.16 0.94
CA ARG A 220 -9.07 -12.15 1.19
C ARG A 220 -9.82 -11.91 2.50
N PHE A 221 -9.63 -10.74 3.09
CA PHE A 221 -10.23 -10.37 4.36
C PHE A 221 -11.08 -9.13 4.18
N ASP A 222 -12.27 -9.17 4.76
CA ASP A 222 -13.13 -8.03 5.00
C ASP A 222 -13.10 -7.71 6.50
N LEU A 223 -12.44 -6.60 6.83
CA LEU A 223 -12.20 -6.12 8.18
C LEU A 223 -13.08 -4.91 8.51
N THR A 224 -14.03 -4.50 7.65
CA THR A 224 -14.86 -3.32 7.92
C THR A 224 -15.78 -3.50 9.13
N ASP A 225 -16.27 -4.72 9.35
CA ASP A 225 -17.21 -5.04 10.41
C ASP A 225 -16.57 -5.71 11.64
N VAL A 226 -15.24 -5.85 11.64
CA VAL A 226 -14.50 -6.48 12.74
C VAL A 226 -14.33 -5.50 13.90
N ARG A 227 -14.92 -5.83 15.05
CA ARG A 227 -14.93 -4.97 16.25
C ARG A 227 -14.10 -5.50 17.41
N ASN A 228 -13.71 -6.77 17.37
CA ASN A 228 -12.97 -7.43 18.44
C ASN A 228 -12.04 -8.54 17.91
N GLU A 229 -11.14 -8.99 18.77
CA GLU A 229 -10.12 -10.01 18.47
C GLU A 229 -10.70 -11.35 18.01
N LYS A 230 -11.85 -11.76 18.56
CA LYS A 230 -12.54 -13.00 18.15
C LYS A 230 -13.00 -12.90 16.69
N GLN A 231 -13.73 -11.83 16.35
CA GLN A 231 -14.16 -11.58 14.96
C GLN A 231 -12.98 -11.44 14.01
N PHE A 232 -11.88 -10.84 14.47
CA PHE A 232 -10.66 -10.70 13.68
C PHE A 232 -10.02 -12.06 13.39
N THR A 233 -9.93 -12.92 14.41
CA THR A 233 -9.41 -14.28 14.27
C THR A 233 -10.28 -15.10 13.31
N GLU A 234 -11.61 -15.02 13.44
CA GLU A 234 -12.56 -15.66 12.52
C GLU A 234 -12.37 -15.13 11.09
N ALA A 235 -12.25 -13.80 10.93
CA ALA A 235 -12.09 -13.15 9.63
C ALA A 235 -10.80 -13.55 8.90
N THR A 236 -9.72 -13.74 9.65
CA THR A 236 -8.37 -14.00 9.11
C THR A 236 -8.01 -15.48 9.01
N SER A 237 -8.77 -16.35 9.69
CA SER A 237 -8.63 -17.80 9.62
C SER A 237 -9.13 -18.39 8.28
N GLY A 238 -8.70 -19.62 7.95
CA GLY A 238 -9.40 -20.48 6.99
C GLY A 238 -9.48 -20.00 5.53
N GLY A 239 -8.58 -19.12 5.09
CA GLY A 239 -8.59 -18.57 3.72
C GLY A 239 -9.38 -17.28 3.55
N GLY A 240 -9.84 -16.71 4.67
CA GLY A 240 -10.49 -15.40 4.75
C GLY A 240 -12.01 -15.43 4.77
N ASN A 241 -12.63 -14.29 5.08
CA ASN A 241 -14.08 -14.14 5.23
C ASN A 241 -14.77 -13.47 4.03
N CYS A 242 -14.17 -13.53 2.85
CA CYS A 242 -14.82 -12.97 1.67
C CYS A 242 -16.20 -13.56 1.45
N PRO A 243 -17.19 -12.74 1.07
CA PRO A 243 -18.51 -13.24 0.77
C PRO A 243 -18.35 -14.29 -0.34
N ARG A 244 -18.89 -15.47 -0.13
CA ARG A 244 -19.08 -16.39 -1.26
C ARG A 244 -20.25 -15.87 -2.06
N SER A 245 -20.17 -15.94 -3.38
CA SER A 245 -21.37 -15.84 -4.20
C SER A 245 -22.40 -16.76 -3.56
N ARG A 246 -23.51 -16.21 -3.07
CA ARG A 246 -24.67 -17.04 -2.77
C ARG A 246 -24.98 -17.66 -4.11
N ARG A 247 -24.57 -18.93 -4.32
CA ARG A 247 -25.03 -19.72 -5.45
C ARG A 247 -26.53 -19.47 -5.47
N PRO A 248 -27.07 -18.79 -6.50
CA PRO A 248 -28.49 -18.50 -6.51
C PRO A 248 -29.18 -19.83 -6.24
N LYS A 249 -30.01 -19.87 -5.18
CA LYS A 249 -30.70 -21.09 -4.75
C LYS A 249 -31.39 -21.62 -6.01
N ARG A 250 -30.87 -22.71 -6.55
CA ARG A 250 -30.99 -23.06 -7.97
C ARG A 250 -32.45 -23.45 -8.27
N ILE A 251 -33.22 -22.48 -8.76
CA ILE A 251 -34.14 -22.65 -9.88
C ILE A 251 -34.03 -21.41 -10.79
N SER A 252 -32.82 -20.89 -11.02
CA SER A 252 -32.61 -20.07 -12.21
C SER A 252 -32.50 -21.05 -13.37
N LYS A 253 -33.53 -21.08 -14.23
CA LYS A 253 -33.50 -21.78 -15.51
C LYS A 253 -32.13 -21.54 -16.18
N PRO A 254 -31.43 -22.58 -16.67
CA PRO A 254 -30.16 -22.39 -17.36
C PRO A 254 -30.32 -21.31 -18.42
N MET A 255 -29.34 -20.40 -18.50
CA MET A 255 -29.38 -19.32 -19.48
C MET A 255 -29.50 -19.93 -20.88
N SER A 256 -30.37 -19.35 -21.70
CA SER A 256 -30.46 -19.75 -23.10
C SER A 256 -29.13 -19.43 -23.81
N PRO A 257 -28.78 -20.14 -24.90
CA PRO A 257 -27.56 -19.85 -25.67
C PRO A 257 -27.42 -18.38 -26.06
N ARG A 258 -28.54 -17.73 -26.43
CA ARG A 258 -28.57 -16.30 -26.73
C ARG A 258 -28.17 -15.43 -25.55
N GLN A 259 -28.62 -15.75 -24.34
CA GLN A 259 -28.24 -15.00 -23.13
C GLN A 259 -26.75 -15.17 -22.80
N LEU A 260 -26.18 -16.34 -23.08
CA LEU A 260 -24.75 -16.58 -22.92
C LEU A 260 -23.93 -15.80 -23.96
N ASP A 261 -24.40 -15.73 -25.22
CA ASP A 261 -23.77 -14.89 -26.25
C ASP A 261 -23.82 -13.40 -25.87
N ASP A 262 -24.96 -12.91 -25.36
CA ASP A 262 -25.09 -11.53 -24.88
C ASP A 262 -24.14 -11.23 -23.70
N GLU A 263 -23.96 -12.19 -22.78
CA GLU A 263 -23.03 -12.04 -21.66
C GLU A 263 -21.57 -12.06 -22.12
N CYS A 264 -21.23 -12.93 -23.08
CA CYS A 264 -19.92 -12.94 -23.73
C CYS A 264 -19.60 -11.57 -24.36
N GLU A 265 -20.52 -11.00 -25.14
CA GLU A 265 -20.30 -9.69 -25.78
C GLU A 265 -20.17 -8.55 -24.75
N ARG A 266 -20.98 -8.57 -23.67
CA ARG A 266 -20.81 -7.62 -22.55
C ARG A 266 -19.46 -7.76 -21.86
N ALA A 267 -18.99 -8.99 -21.64
CA ALA A 267 -17.69 -9.25 -21.01
C ALA A 267 -16.54 -8.78 -21.92
N ARG A 268 -16.63 -9.05 -23.22
CA ARG A 268 -15.67 -8.60 -24.24
C ARG A 268 -15.59 -7.07 -24.30
N GLU A 269 -16.74 -6.39 -24.31
CA GLU A 269 -16.82 -4.93 -24.38
C GLU A 269 -16.17 -4.25 -23.17
N ARG A 270 -16.29 -4.84 -21.97
CA ARG A 270 -15.60 -4.35 -20.75
C ARG A 270 -14.08 -4.35 -20.89
N LEU A 271 -13.52 -5.30 -21.64
CA LEU A 271 -12.08 -5.39 -21.90
C LEU A 271 -11.65 -4.51 -23.08
N LEU A 272 -12.47 -4.43 -24.14
CA LEU A 272 -12.17 -3.66 -25.35
C LEU A 272 -12.24 -2.15 -25.14
N LYS A 273 -13.18 -1.66 -24.32
CA LYS A 273 -13.38 -0.23 -24.09
C LYS A 273 -12.09 0.52 -23.68
N PRO A 274 -11.35 0.13 -22.63
CA PRO A 274 -10.12 0.83 -22.25
C PRO A 274 -9.01 0.74 -23.32
N GLU A 275 -8.92 -0.37 -24.08
CA GLU A 275 -7.96 -0.45 -25.19
C GLU A 275 -8.32 0.53 -26.32
N ARG A 276 -9.60 0.64 -26.67
CA ARG A 276 -10.06 1.60 -27.68
C ARG A 276 -9.80 3.04 -27.26
N GLU A 277 -10.12 3.39 -26.02
CA GLU A 277 -9.84 4.73 -25.47
C GLU A 277 -8.34 5.07 -25.55
N ALA A 278 -7.46 4.11 -25.24
CA ALA A 278 -6.01 4.29 -25.33
C ALA A 278 -5.53 4.48 -26.78
N LEU A 279 -6.10 3.75 -27.74
CA LEU A 279 -5.80 3.87 -29.17
C LEU A 279 -6.30 5.20 -29.75
N ILE A 280 -7.51 5.61 -29.40
CA ILE A 280 -8.08 6.91 -29.78
C ILE A 280 -7.20 8.04 -29.25
N LYS A 281 -6.81 7.98 -27.96
CA LYS A 281 -5.90 8.98 -27.36
C LYS A 281 -4.55 9.03 -28.07
N ARG A 282 -4.00 7.89 -28.48
CA ARG A 282 -2.75 7.82 -29.25
C ARG A 282 -2.92 8.45 -30.63
N CYS A 283 -3.99 8.13 -31.34
CA CYS A 283 -4.31 8.67 -32.67
C CYS A 283 -4.41 10.19 -32.66
N ILE A 284 -5.10 10.75 -31.66
CA ILE A 284 -5.19 12.21 -31.49
C ILE A 284 -3.82 12.83 -31.19
N SER A 285 -3.05 12.26 -30.25
CA SER A 285 -1.81 12.88 -29.75
C SER A 285 -0.58 12.69 -30.64
N GLN A 286 -0.45 11.54 -31.31
CA GLN A 286 0.75 11.18 -32.07
C GLN A 286 0.57 11.37 -33.58
N GLU A 287 -0.64 11.15 -34.10
CA GLU A 287 -0.91 11.25 -35.53
C GLU A 287 -1.60 12.58 -35.91
N ASN A 288 -1.90 13.42 -34.91
CA ASN A 288 -2.58 14.71 -35.04
C ASN A 288 -3.86 14.61 -35.90
N LYS A 289 -4.62 13.53 -35.69
CA LYS A 289 -5.89 13.27 -36.38
C LYS A 289 -7.05 13.90 -35.63
N ASP A 290 -8.10 14.19 -36.39
CA ASP A 290 -9.36 14.67 -35.84
C ASP A 290 -9.97 13.63 -34.85
N PRO A 291 -10.48 14.06 -33.68
CA PRO A 291 -11.06 13.16 -32.69
C PRO A 291 -12.22 12.29 -33.22
N GLU A 292 -13.14 12.85 -34.01
CA GLU A 292 -14.30 12.12 -34.55
C GLU A 292 -13.85 11.05 -35.55
N TRP A 293 -12.81 11.37 -36.33
CA TRP A 293 -12.15 10.39 -37.20
C TRP A 293 -11.56 9.23 -36.39
N CYS A 294 -10.81 9.51 -35.32
CA CYS A 294 -10.19 8.47 -34.48
C CYS A 294 -11.26 7.56 -33.82
N GLU A 295 -12.33 8.15 -33.28
CA GLU A 295 -13.44 7.40 -32.68
C GLU A 295 -14.12 6.47 -33.68
N THR A 296 -14.40 6.98 -34.89
CA THR A 296 -14.98 6.20 -35.97
C THR A 296 -14.05 5.08 -36.41
N TYR A 297 -12.75 5.37 -36.58
CA TYR A 297 -11.74 4.41 -37.03
C TYR A 297 -11.56 3.25 -36.04
N TYR A 298 -11.53 3.52 -34.74
CA TYR A 298 -11.38 2.48 -33.71
C TYR A 298 -12.70 1.88 -33.23
N ARG A 299 -13.86 2.29 -33.78
CA ARG A 299 -15.17 1.75 -33.39
C ARG A 299 -15.23 0.22 -33.46
N SER A 300 -14.69 -0.36 -34.53
CA SER A 300 -14.64 -1.80 -34.81
C SER A 300 -13.33 -2.48 -34.38
N TYR A 301 -12.55 -1.82 -33.52
CA TYR A 301 -11.37 -2.44 -32.93
C TYR A 301 -11.78 -3.57 -32.00
N GLY A 302 -11.29 -4.78 -32.29
CA GLY A 302 -11.61 -6.00 -31.54
C GLY A 302 -12.65 -6.90 -32.20
N ASP A 303 -13.36 -6.41 -33.22
CA ASP A 303 -14.33 -7.21 -33.97
C ASP A 303 -13.64 -8.31 -34.80
N ALA A 304 -14.41 -9.34 -35.18
CA ALA A 304 -13.94 -10.35 -36.12
C ALA A 304 -13.57 -9.69 -37.46
N ARG A 305 -12.42 -10.07 -38.04
CA ARG A 305 -11.96 -9.52 -39.32
C ARG A 305 -11.59 -10.62 -40.30
N ARG A 306 -11.94 -10.40 -41.57
CA ARG A 306 -11.55 -11.29 -42.65
C ARG A 306 -10.10 -11.00 -43.04
N HIS A 307 -9.26 -12.03 -43.05
CA HIS A 307 -7.89 -11.96 -43.51
C HIS A 307 -7.67 -13.01 -44.61
N GLY A 308 -7.85 -12.58 -45.85
CA GLY A 308 -7.91 -13.48 -47.01
C GLY A 308 -9.14 -14.40 -46.95
N GLU A 309 -8.90 -15.71 -47.03
CA GLU A 309 -9.94 -16.74 -46.90
C GLU A 309 -10.27 -17.06 -45.43
N THR A 310 -9.41 -16.67 -44.50
CA THR A 310 -9.56 -16.99 -43.08
C THR A 310 -10.33 -15.90 -42.34
N MET A 311 -11.30 -16.32 -41.52
CA MET A 311 -11.98 -15.43 -40.58
C MET A 311 -11.21 -15.40 -39.26
N LEU A 312 -10.61 -14.26 -38.91
CA LEU A 312 -9.97 -14.10 -37.60
C LEU A 312 -11.05 -13.91 -36.53
N PRO A 313 -11.00 -14.64 -35.41
CA PRO A 313 -11.95 -14.47 -34.33
C PRO A 313 -11.86 -13.06 -33.73
N PRO A 314 -12.94 -12.56 -33.10
CA PRO A 314 -12.86 -11.33 -32.32
C PRO A 314 -11.80 -11.42 -31.22
N ARG A 315 -11.29 -10.27 -30.76
CA ARG A 315 -10.39 -10.24 -29.60
C ARG A 315 -11.14 -10.68 -28.33
N TYR A 316 -10.44 -11.38 -27.44
CA TYR A 316 -10.97 -11.95 -26.20
C TYR A 316 -12.11 -12.96 -26.40
N TRP A 317 -12.12 -13.68 -27.53
CA TRP A 317 -13.07 -14.76 -27.79
C TRP A 317 -12.85 -16.03 -26.93
N ASP A 318 -11.78 -16.03 -26.16
CA ASP A 318 -11.31 -17.10 -25.27
C ASP A 318 -11.57 -16.83 -23.78
N ILE A 319 -12.22 -15.72 -23.42
CA ILE A 319 -12.61 -15.45 -22.03
C ILE A 319 -13.69 -16.44 -21.55
N PRO A 320 -13.77 -16.72 -20.24
CA PRO A 320 -14.65 -17.76 -19.71
C PRO A 320 -16.10 -17.67 -20.17
N GLU A 321 -16.68 -16.47 -20.18
CA GLU A 321 -18.05 -16.22 -20.62
C GLU A 321 -18.27 -16.61 -22.09
N CYS A 322 -17.29 -16.37 -22.96
CA CYS A 322 -17.36 -16.71 -24.38
C CYS A 322 -17.08 -18.19 -24.66
N VAL A 323 -16.26 -18.83 -23.83
CA VAL A 323 -16.07 -20.30 -23.88
C VAL A 323 -17.38 -21.00 -23.55
N GLU A 324 -18.05 -20.59 -22.47
CA GLU A 324 -19.35 -21.14 -22.06
C GLU A 324 -20.42 -20.96 -23.16
N ALA A 325 -20.52 -19.75 -23.73
CA ALA A 325 -21.44 -19.48 -24.83
C ALA A 325 -21.18 -20.35 -26.06
N ARG A 326 -19.90 -20.58 -26.39
CA ARG A 326 -19.50 -21.46 -27.51
C ARG A 326 -19.82 -22.93 -27.24
N GLU A 327 -19.61 -23.41 -26.02
CA GLU A 327 -19.98 -24.77 -25.62
C GLU A 327 -21.49 -24.99 -25.64
N ALA A 328 -22.26 -24.02 -25.14
CA ALA A 328 -23.72 -24.06 -25.19
C ALA A 328 -24.23 -24.13 -26.64
N ARG A 329 -23.63 -23.38 -27.58
CA ARG A 329 -23.96 -23.49 -29.01
C ARG A 329 -23.70 -24.89 -29.58
N LYS A 330 -22.56 -25.50 -29.22
CA LYS A 330 -22.22 -26.87 -29.66
C LYS A 330 -23.21 -27.93 -29.15
N GLN A 331 -23.78 -27.73 -27.97
CA GLN A 331 -24.75 -28.67 -27.38
C GLN A 331 -26.16 -28.55 -27.97
N ASN A 332 -26.47 -27.44 -28.66
CA ASN A 332 -27.79 -27.19 -29.27
C ASN A 332 -27.84 -27.41 -30.79
N ASN A 333 -26.71 -27.75 -31.42
CA ASN A 333 -26.60 -28.10 -32.83
C ASN A 333 -26.53 -29.62 -33.01
#